data_AF-A0A7X5BZ14-F1
#
_entry.id   AF-A0A7X5BZ14-F1
#
_cell.length_a   1.000
_cell.length_b   1.000
_cell.length_c   1.000
_cell.angle_alpha   90.00
_cell.angle_beta   90.00
_cell.angle_gamma   90.00
#
_symmetry.space_group_name_H-M   'P 1'
#
loop_
_entity.id
_entity.type
_entity.pdbx_description
1 polymer ?
#
loop_
_entity_poly.entity_id
_entity_poly.type
_entity_poly.pdbx_seq_one_letter_code
_entity_poly.pdbx_strand_id
1 'polypeptide(L)'
;MNHMYKQLMDSTEDLLYRVRIYDRNLEKSDEILQMDEAYSCVRQAFDTIDVRQDNSGRVERLAARLQQMRTRLITMMEDLLYTA
;
A
#
# COMPACT_ATOMS: atom_id res chain seq x y z
N MET A 1 5.32 -3.44 -18.02
CA MET A 1 5.26 -3.01 -16.60
C MET A 1 6.22 -3.89 -15.81
N ASN A 2 7.15 -3.32 -15.03
CA ASN A 2 8.19 -4.10 -14.34
C ASN A 2 7.55 -5.01 -13.26
N HIS A 3 7.78 -6.32 -13.37
CA HIS A 3 7.12 -7.38 -12.60
C HIS A 3 7.25 -7.18 -11.08
N MET A 4 8.39 -6.64 -10.63
CA MET A 4 8.67 -6.38 -9.23
C MET A 4 7.70 -5.36 -8.60
N TYR A 5 7.38 -4.27 -9.31
CA TYR A 5 6.47 -3.25 -8.78
C TYR A 5 5.03 -3.73 -8.75
N LYS A 6 4.63 -4.54 -9.74
CA LYS A 6 3.32 -5.18 -9.73
C LYS A 6 3.17 -6.09 -8.51
N GLN A 7 4.17 -6.94 -8.24
CA GLN A 7 4.17 -7.77 -7.04
C GLN A 7 4.12 -6.94 -5.75
N LEU A 8 4.87 -5.83 -5.69
CA LEU A 8 4.83 -4.93 -4.54
C LEU A 8 3.42 -4.34 -4.34
N MET A 9 2.79 -3.85 -5.41
CA MET A 9 1.43 -3.31 -5.40
C MET A 9 0.39 -4.34 -4.96
N ASP A 10 0.41 -5.53 -5.55
CA ASP A 10 -0.54 -6.60 -5.26
C ASP A 10 -0.38 -7.08 -3.81
N SER A 11 0.86 -7.19 -3.32
CA SER A 11 1.12 -7.60 -1.93
C SER A 11 0.70 -6.55 -0.89
N THR A 12 0.81 -5.26 -1.21
CA THR A 12 0.34 -4.19 -0.32
C THR A 12 -1.19 -4.11 -0.29
N GLU A 13 -1.85 -4.37 -1.43
CA GLU A 13 -3.32 -4.46 -1.50
C GLU A 13 -3.87 -5.61 -0.65
N ASP A 14 -3.26 -6.80 -0.75
CA ASP A 14 -3.65 -7.94 0.08
C ASP A 14 -3.47 -7.64 1.58
N LEU A 15 -2.39 -6.95 1.94
CA LEU A 15 -2.16 -6.56 3.34
C LEU A 15 -3.21 -5.54 3.83
N LEU A 16 -3.55 -4.53 3.03
CA LEU A 16 -4.64 -3.58 3.35
C LEU A 16 -5.95 -4.32 3.60
N TYR A 17 -6.29 -5.25 2.71
CA TYR A 17 -7.50 -6.05 2.83
C TYR A 17 -7.52 -6.86 4.14
N ARG A 18 -6.40 -7.50 4.50
CA ARG A 18 -6.30 -8.25 5.76
C ARG A 18 -6.47 -7.33 6.95
N VAL A 19 -5.74 -6.23 7.01
CA VAL A 19 -5.83 -5.27 8.13
C VAL A 19 -7.27 -4.80 8.35
N ARG A 20 -8.04 -4.52 7.28
CA ARG A 20 -9.48 -4.20 7.37
C ARG A 20 -10.31 -5.30 8.01
N ILE A 21 -10.04 -6.57 7.70
CA ILE A 21 -10.75 -7.71 8.29
C ILE A 21 -10.42 -7.87 9.77
N TYR A 22 -9.17 -7.61 10.15
CA TYR A 22 -8.72 -7.77 11.52
C TYR A 22 -9.14 -6.62 12.43
N ASP A 23 -9.36 -5.41 11.90
CA ASP A 23 -9.91 -4.27 12.64
C ASP A 23 -11.42 -4.38 12.90
N ARG A 24 -11.82 -5.42 13.65
CA ARG A 24 -13.23 -5.75 13.93
C ARG A 24 -13.97 -4.66 14.71
N ASN A 25 -13.24 -3.92 15.54
CA ASN A 25 -13.77 -2.87 16.39
C ASN A 25 -13.72 -1.48 15.72
N LEU A 26 -13.24 -1.41 14.46
CA LEU A 26 -13.07 -0.17 13.69
C LEU A 26 -12.16 0.86 14.38
N GLU A 27 -11.24 0.41 15.24
CA GLU A 27 -10.34 1.27 16.01
C GLU A 27 -9.29 1.96 15.12
N LYS A 28 -9.00 1.37 13.95
CA LYS A 28 -8.05 1.89 12.96
C LYS A 28 -8.73 2.30 11.66
N SER A 29 -10.06 2.30 11.60
CA SER A 29 -10.86 2.52 10.40
C SER A 29 -10.49 3.79 9.62
N ASP A 30 -10.33 4.92 10.31
CA ASP A 30 -9.92 6.19 9.70
C ASP A 30 -8.53 6.11 9.07
N GLU A 31 -7.57 5.48 9.77
CA GLU A 31 -6.20 5.33 9.28
C GLU A 31 -6.17 4.38 8.07
N ILE A 32 -6.96 3.30 8.10
CA ILE A 32 -7.06 2.36 6.98
C ILE A 32 -7.69 3.02 5.75
N LEU A 33 -8.74 3.83 5.92
CA LEU A 33 -9.34 4.60 4.84
C LEU A 33 -8.34 5.56 4.19
N GLN A 34 -7.57 6.30 4.99
CA GLN A 34 -6.52 7.18 4.46
C GLN A 34 -5.45 6.40 3.69
N MET A 35 -5.10 5.20 4.14
CA MET A 35 -4.17 4.34 3.43
C MET A 35 -4.73 3.81 2.11
N ASP A 36 -6.02 3.49 2.05
CA ASP A 36 -6.67 3.07 0.82
C ASP A 36 -6.68 4.16 -0.23
N GLU A 37 -6.99 5.39 0.17
CA GLU A 37 -6.94 6.55 -0.70
C GLU A 37 -5.52 6.78 -1.21
N ALA A 38 -4.53 6.72 -0.31
CA ALA A 38 -3.13 6.85 -0.68
C ALA A 38 -2.66 5.75 -1.64
N TYR A 39 -3.09 4.50 -1.41
CA TYR A 39 -2.76 3.36 -2.27
C TYR A 39 -3.38 3.55 -3.66
N SER A 40 -4.64 3.97 -3.72
CA SER A 40 -5.35 4.24 -4.97
C SER A 40 -4.66 5.33 -5.79
N CYS A 41 -4.21 6.42 -5.13
CA CYS A 41 -3.44 7.48 -5.76
C CYS A 41 -2.11 6.95 -6.34
N VAL A 42 -1.39 6.11 -5.59
CA VAL A 42 -0.13 5.53 -6.03
C VAL A 42 -0.35 4.55 -7.19
N ARG A 43 -1.42 3.75 -7.16
CA ARG A 43 -1.78 2.83 -8.25
C ARG A 43 -2.05 3.57 -9.54
N GLN A 44 -2.88 4.60 -9.49
CA GLN A 44 -3.18 5.45 -10.64
C GLN A 44 -1.90 6.12 -11.17
N ALA A 45 -1.06 6.65 -10.29
CA ALA A 45 0.21 7.23 -10.69
C ALA A 45 1.11 6.21 -11.41
N PHE A 46 1.18 4.96 -10.92
CA PHE A 46 1.91 3.89 -11.59
C PHE A 46 1.33 3.52 -12.96
N ASP A 47 0.01 3.42 -13.08
CA ASP A 47 -0.66 3.08 -14.33
C ASP A 47 -0.48 4.17 -15.40
N THR A 48 -0.33 5.43 -14.98
CA THR A 48 -0.05 6.57 -15.87
C THR A 48 1.41 6.73 -16.28
N ILE A 49 2.35 6.02 -15.65
CA ILE A 49 3.77 6.11 -16.02
C ILE A 49 3.96 5.40 -17.37
N ASP A 50 4.19 6.20 -18.40
CA ASP A 50 4.56 5.69 -19.72
C ASP A 50 5.93 5.01 -19.65
N VAL A 51 5.97 3.74 -20.07
CA VAL A 51 7.16 2.88 -20.11
C VAL A 51 8.22 3.43 -21.08
N ARG A 52 7.83 4.33 -22.00
CA ARG A 52 8.72 4.92 -23.01
C ARG A 52 9.49 6.16 -22.54
N GLN A 53 9.13 6.75 -21.40
CA GLN A 53 9.84 7.88 -20.81
C GLN A 53 10.74 7.43 -19.66
N ASP A 54 11.91 8.03 -19.52
CA ASP A 54 12.80 7.84 -18.37
C ASP A 54 12.14 8.41 -17.09
N ASN A 55 11.27 7.59 -16.50
CA ASN A 55 10.50 7.88 -15.29
C ASN A 55 11.08 7.17 -14.06
N SER A 56 12.34 6.71 -14.15
CA SER A 56 13.05 5.95 -13.10
C SER A 56 12.92 6.59 -11.72
N GLY A 57 13.25 7.89 -11.59
CA GLY A 57 13.14 8.61 -10.33
C GLY A 57 11.70 8.88 -9.83
N ARG A 58 10.68 8.78 -10.69
CA ARG A 58 9.26 8.85 -10.25
C ARG A 58 8.81 7.49 -9.72
N VAL A 59 9.17 6.43 -10.42
CA VAL A 59 8.90 5.04 -10.03
C VAL A 59 9.52 4.72 -8.67
N GLU A 60 10.78 5.12 -8.44
CA GLU A 60 11.46 4.91 -7.15
C GLU A 60 10.76 5.63 -6.00
N ARG A 61 10.31 6.87 -6.21
CA ARG A 61 9.57 7.63 -5.20
C ARG A 61 8.23 6.98 -4.84
N LEU A 62 7.50 6.50 -5.85
CA LEU A 62 6.25 5.78 -5.61
C LEU A 62 6.51 4.45 -4.90
N ALA A 63 7.57 3.74 -5.25
CA ALA A 63 7.97 2.49 -4.60
C ALA A 63 8.36 2.70 -3.12
N ALA A 64 9.11 3.76 -2.82
CA ALA A 64 9.45 4.13 -1.44
C ALA A 64 8.19 4.44 -0.62
N ARG A 65 7.22 5.15 -1.20
CA ARG A 65 5.93 5.43 -0.55
C ARG A 65 5.15 4.14 -0.26
N LEU A 66 5.10 3.21 -1.21
CA LEU A 66 4.52 1.87 -1.01
C LEU A 66 5.19 1.09 0.12
N GLN A 67 6.53 1.13 0.18
CA GLN A 67 7.27 0.47 1.25
C GLN A 67 6.93 1.06 2.62
N GLN A 68 6.84 2.39 2.74
CA GLN A 68 6.43 3.05 3.98
C GLN A 68 5.02 2.64 4.41
N MET A 69 4.07 2.65 3.47
CA MET A 69 2.69 2.20 3.74
C MET A 69 2.67 0.74 4.21
N ARG A 70 3.40 -0.13 3.52
CA ARG A 70 3.51 -1.54 3.89
C ARG A 70 4.07 -1.73 5.29
N THR A 71 5.13 -1.03 5.67
CA THR A 71 5.67 -1.09 7.03
C THR A 71 4.61 -0.73 8.07
N ARG A 72 3.87 0.35 7.83
CA ARG A 72 2.83 0.78 8.78
C ARG A 72 1.66 -0.20 8.85
N LEU A 73 1.28 -0.79 7.73
CA LEU A 73 0.26 -1.85 7.68
C LEU A 73 0.69 -3.13 8.40
N ILE A 74 1.97 -3.51 8.29
CA ILE A 74 2.51 -4.65 9.05
C ILE A 74 2.41 -4.36 10.55
N THR A 75 2.85 -3.18 10.99
CA THR A 75 2.75 -2.79 12.41
C THR A 75 1.29 -2.78 12.87
N MET A 76 0.37 -2.23 12.07
CA MET A 76 -1.05 -2.23 12.42
C MET A 76 -1.61 -3.65 12.51
N MET A 77 -1.20 -4.53 11.61
CA MET A 77 -1.57 -5.94 11.63
C MET A 77 -1.04 -6.65 12.89
N GLU A 78 0.21 -6.38 13.27
CA GLU A 78 0.83 -6.90 14.50
C GLU A 78 0.07 -6.42 15.74
N ASP A 79 -0.27 -5.13 15.80
CA ASP A 79 -1.04 -4.54 16.89
C ASP A 79 -2.42 -5.22 17.01
N LEU A 80 -3.13 -5.39 15.88
CA LEU A 80 -4.46 -6.02 15.84
C LEU A 80 -4.42 -7.51 16.19
N LEU A 81 -3.33 -8.22 15.86
CA LEU A 81 -3.14 -9.62 16.22
C LEU A 81 -2.76 -9.80 17.69
N TYR A 82 -2.07 -8.84 18.29
CA TYR A 82 -1.67 -8.89 19.69
C TYR A 82 -2.83 -8.55 20.64
N THR A 83 -3.81 -7.76 20.18
CA THR A 83 -4.99 -7.37 20.95
C THR A 83 -6.21 -8.29 20.78
N ALA A 84 -6.19 -9.21 19.80
CA ALA A 84 -7.24 -10.20 19.52
C ALA A 84 -7.12 -11.48 20.36
#